data_AF-A0ABD0RXB0-F1
#
_entry.id   AF-A0ABD0RXB0-F1
#
_cell.length_a   1.000
_cell.length_b   1.000
_cell.length_c   1.000
_cell.angle_alpha   90.00
_cell.angle_beta   90.00
_cell.angle_gamma   90.00
#
_symmetry.space_group_name_H-M   'P 1'
#
loop_
_entity.id
_entity.type
_entity.pdbx_description
1 polymer ?
#
loop_
_entity_poly.entity_id
_entity_poly.type
_entity_poly.pdbx_seq_one_letter_code
_entity_poly.pdbx_strand_id
1 'polypeptide(L)' 'MGRLIFQPSGNGEQIMIRMTLPLTAAHYLDSTNQWEAVGIERRNEAINYINT' A
#
# COMPACT_ATOMS: atom_id res chain seq x y z
N MET A 1 -5.30 -6.50 8.23
CA MET A 1 -5.10 -5.76 6.96
C MET A 1 -5.04 -4.23 7.13
N GLY A 2 -5.75 -3.62 8.09
CA GLY A 2 -5.74 -2.15 8.29
C GLY A 2 -4.38 -1.49 8.58
N ARG A 3 -3.43 -2.22 9.20
CA ARG A 3 -2.14 -1.69 9.68
C ARG A 3 -1.01 -1.60 8.65
N LEU A 4 -1.25 -1.99 7.38
CA LEU A 4 -0.20 -2.07 6.35
C LEU A 4 -0.22 -0.91 5.34
N ILE A 5 -1.22 -0.03 5.43
CA ILE A 5 -1.33 1.18 4.62
C ILE A 5 -0.88 2.34 5.51
N PHE A 6 0.36 2.77 5.34
CA PHE A 6 0.95 3.90 6.05
C PHE A 6 1.97 4.61 5.16
N GLN A 7 2.16 5.90 5.38
CA GLN A 7 3.11 6.69 4.62
C GLN A 7 4.57 6.36 5.02
N PRO A 8 5.44 6.04 4.05
CA PRO A 8 6.88 5.89 4.27
C PRO A 8 7.54 7.17 4.82
N SER A 9 8.47 7.04 5.78
CA SER A 9 9.36 8.14 6.21
C SER A 9 10.75 7.60 6.56
N GLY A 10 11.83 8.33 6.22
CA GLY A 10 13.22 7.93 6.49
C GLY A 10 14.20 8.19 5.33
N ASN A 11 15.41 7.62 5.39
CA ASN A 11 16.39 7.64 4.29
C ASN A 11 15.95 6.69 3.15
N GLY A 12 16.67 6.68 2.01
CA GLY A 12 16.31 5.87 0.83
C GLY A 12 16.07 4.38 1.10
N GLU A 13 16.84 3.74 1.99
CA GLU A 13 16.59 2.33 2.37
C GLU A 13 15.30 2.17 3.19
N GLN A 14 15.03 3.09 4.11
CA GLN A 14 13.80 3.07 4.90
C GLN A 14 12.56 3.38 4.05
N ILE A 15 12.69 4.24 3.03
CA ILE A 15 11.65 4.50 2.03
C ILE A 15 11.37 3.22 1.25
N MET A 16 12.39 2.53 0.74
CA MET A 16 12.20 1.26 0.02
C MET A 16 11.54 0.19 0.89
N ILE A 17 11.98 0.01 2.15
CA ILE A 17 11.35 -0.96 3.08
C ILE A 17 9.87 -0.60 3.33
N ARG A 18 9.57 0.67 3.53
CA ARG A 18 8.20 1.12 3.82
C ARG A 18 7.29 1.17 2.59
N MET A 19 7.83 1.32 1.38
CA MET A 19 7.08 1.22 0.12
C MET A 19 6.79 -0.23 -0.30
N THR A 20 7.66 -1.18 0.07
CA THR A 20 7.49 -2.59 -0.31
C THR A 20 6.19 -3.17 0.25
N LEU A 21 5.85 -2.82 1.50
CA LEU A 21 4.64 -3.31 2.18
C LEU A 21 3.32 -2.89 1.50
N PRO A 22 3.04 -1.58 1.24
CA PRO A 22 1.85 -1.16 0.53
C PRO A 22 1.85 -1.63 -0.94
N LEU A 23 3.00 -1.73 -1.59
CA LEU A 23 3.09 -2.27 -2.96
C LEU A 23 2.66 -3.74 -3.03
N THR A 24 3.19 -4.60 -2.16
CA THR A 24 2.80 -6.02 -2.12
C THR A 24 1.33 -6.20 -1.74
N ALA A 25 0.83 -5.41 -0.78
CA ALA A 25 -0.57 -5.46 -0.38
C ALA A 25 -1.51 -5.01 -1.50
N ALA A 26 -1.20 -3.90 -2.19
CA ALA A 26 -1.96 -3.43 -3.34
C ALA A 26 -1.95 -4.44 -4.49
N HIS A 27 -0.80 -5.05 -4.77
CA HIS A 27 -0.67 -6.06 -5.83
C HIS A 27 -1.49 -7.32 -5.54
N TYR A 28 -1.49 -7.80 -4.30
CA TYR A 28 -2.32 -8.94 -3.89
C TYR A 28 -3.83 -8.63 -4.01
N LEU A 29 -4.25 -7.45 -3.53
CA LEU A 29 -5.66 -7.04 -3.55
C LEU A 29 -6.17 -6.80 -4.98
N ASP A 30 -5.36 -6.21 -5.86
CA ASP A 30 -5.68 -6.06 -7.29
C ASP A 30 -5.77 -7.45 -7.97
N SER A 31 -4.82 -8.35 -7.71
CA SER A 31 -4.77 -9.69 -8.33
C SER A 31 -5.90 -10.61 -7.87
N THR A 32 -6.47 -10.36 -6.69
CA THR A 32 -7.56 -11.16 -6.10
C THR A 32 -8.92 -10.46 -6.15
N ASN A 33 -8.98 -9.23 -6.66
CA ASN A 33 -10.17 -8.39 -6.72
C ASN A 33 -10.86 -8.20 -5.34
N GLN A 34 -10.07 -8.15 -4.26
CA GLN A 34 -10.56 -8.14 -2.88
C GLN A 34 -10.74 -6.74 -2.28
N TRP A 35 -10.73 -5.69 -3.10
CA TRP A 35 -10.83 -4.30 -2.62
C TRP A 35 -12.14 -3.98 -1.91
N GLU A 36 -13.24 -4.62 -2.33
CA GLU A 36 -14.56 -4.42 -1.70
C GLU A 36 -14.55 -4.84 -0.22
N ALA A 37 -13.77 -5.86 0.15
CA ALA A 37 -13.67 -6.36 1.53
C ALA A 37 -12.86 -5.44 2.46
N VAL A 38 -12.03 -4.56 1.89
CA VAL A 38 -11.16 -3.66 2.66
C VAL A 38 -11.55 -2.18 2.55
N GLY A 39 -12.48 -1.85 1.65
CA GLY A 39 -12.85 -0.48 1.29
C GLY A 39 -12.19 -0.06 -0.02
N ILE A 40 -13.00 0.20 -1.04
CA ILE A 40 -12.51 0.52 -2.39
C ILE A 40 -11.76 1.86 -2.44
N GLU A 41 -12.10 2.78 -1.52
CA GLU A 41 -11.43 4.05 -1.31
C GLU A 41 -9.96 3.92 -0.92
N ARG A 42 -9.60 2.81 -0.25
CA ARG A 42 -8.23 2.53 0.21
C ARG A 42 -7.29 2.18 -0.94
N ARG A 43 -7.83 1.87 -2.13
CA ARG A 43 -7.03 1.66 -3.34
C ARG A 43 -6.29 2.92 -3.77
N ASN A 44 -6.98 4.06 -3.74
CA ASN A 44 -6.38 5.35 -4.11
C ASN A 44 -5.33 5.78 -3.07
N GLU A 45 -5.57 5.51 -1.79
CA GLU A 45 -4.61 5.77 -0.72
C GLU A 45 -3.34 4.93 -0.87
N ALA A 46 -3.48 3.64 -1.18
CA ALA A 46 -2.35 2.74 -1.42
C ALA A 46 -1.50 3.18 -2.62
N ILE A 47 -2.14 3.60 -3.73
CA ILE A 47 -1.44 4.11 -4.92
C ILE A 47 -0.67 5.41 -4.60
N ASN A 48 -1.26 6.31 -3.83
CA ASN A 48 -0.59 7.55 -3.42
C ASN A 48 0.66 7.30 -2.56
N TYR A 49 0.63 6.29 -1.69
CA TYR A 49 1.79 5.90 -0.89
C TYR A 49 2.91 5.20 -1.69
N ILE A 50 2.59 4.65 -2.86
CA ILE A 50 3.57 4.06 -3.78
C ILE A 50 4.20 5.13 -4.69
N ASN A 51 3.48 6.21 -5.01
CA ASN A 51 3.94 7.27 -5.91
C ASN A 51 4.72 8.41 -5.23
N THR A 52 5.01 8.31 -3.92
CA THR A 52 5.82 9.30 -3.17
C THR A 52 7.30 9.00 -3.30
#